data_AF-A0A0R3PXL3-F1
#
_entry.id   AF-A0A0R3PXL3-F1
#
_cell.length_a   1.000
_cell.length_b   1.000
_cell.length_c   1.000
_cell.angle_alpha   90.00
_cell.angle_beta   90.00
_cell.angle_gamma   90.00
#
_symmetry.space_group_name_H-M   'P 1'
#
loop_
_entity.id
_entity.type
_entity.pdbx_description
1 polymer ?
#
loop_
_entity_poly.entity_id
_entity_poly.type
_entity_poly.pdbx_seq_one_letter_code
_entity_poly.pdbx_strand_id
1 'polypeptide(L)'
;MNHAAGAMAVSPFPAPPDYAQHYTTERISQGTVLPPPPVQTVFTVFGEEYRLEDDIIRLNIKQLYPTKYDWKTEMKKLNRSVVVAFLDLLDILVRCPDHPERNEKINDIQTIFINMHHLINEYRPLQVRRYFYECVVFLFSNREVFKQHTFTSIKTQYNTTLADVSAVSPSSEQLFRDFQ
;
A
#
# COMPACT_ATOMS: atom_id res chain seq x y z
N MET A 1 21.67 -11.01 -50.25
CA MET A 1 20.85 -9.79 -50.34
C MET A 1 20.69 -9.26 -48.93
N ASN A 2 21.49 -8.26 -48.60
CA ASN A 2 21.54 -7.60 -47.29
C ASN A 2 20.36 -6.63 -47.18
N HIS A 3 19.59 -6.68 -46.10
CA HIS A 3 18.78 -5.55 -45.67
C HIS A 3 19.20 -5.14 -44.25
N ALA A 4 19.74 -3.93 -44.23
CA ALA A 4 20.14 -3.04 -43.15
C ALA A 4 19.79 -3.45 -41.71
N ALA A 5 20.84 -3.63 -40.92
CA ALA A 5 20.82 -3.39 -39.49
C ALA A 5 20.50 -1.91 -39.23
N GLY A 6 19.23 -1.61 -39.01
CA GLY A 6 18.82 -0.34 -38.40
C GLY A 6 19.28 -0.34 -36.95
N ALA A 7 20.04 0.67 -36.54
CA ALA A 7 20.50 0.85 -35.17
C ALA A 7 19.28 0.89 -34.22
N MET A 8 19.00 -0.24 -33.58
CA MET A 8 17.95 -0.38 -32.59
C MET A 8 18.37 0.43 -31.37
N ALA A 9 17.66 1.52 -31.10
CA ALA A 9 17.72 2.16 -29.79
C ALA A 9 17.37 1.09 -28.74
N VAL A 10 18.38 0.62 -28.01
CA VAL A 10 18.21 -0.39 -26.97
C VAL A 10 17.60 0.31 -25.77
N SER A 11 16.27 0.44 -25.80
CA SER A 11 15.51 0.76 -24.59
C SER A 11 15.80 -0.32 -23.54
N PRO A 12 16.07 0.04 -22.27
CA PRO A 12 16.17 -0.93 -21.20
C PRO A 12 14.82 -1.57 -20.86
N PHE A 13 13.73 -1.05 -21.44
CA PHE A 13 12.38 -1.56 -21.25
C PHE A 13 12.00 -2.54 -22.37
N PRO A 14 11.30 -3.65 -22.03
CA PRO A 14 10.79 -4.57 -23.02
C PRO A 14 9.84 -3.85 -23.98
N ALA A 15 9.80 -4.32 -25.23
CA ALA A 15 8.81 -3.86 -26.18
C ALA A 15 7.39 -4.11 -25.63
N PRO A 16 6.41 -3.24 -25.94
CA PRO A 16 5.04 -3.46 -25.53
C PRO A 16 4.52 -4.80 -26.11
N PRO A 17 3.57 -5.46 -25.42
CA PRO A 17 3.01 -6.73 -25.90
C PRO A 17 2.38 -6.59 -27.29
N ASP A 18 2.51 -7.63 -28.12
CA ASP A 18 2.02 -7.63 -29.52
C ASP A 18 0.54 -7.29 -29.65
N TYR A 19 -0.28 -7.72 -28.67
CA TYR A 19 -1.72 -7.44 -28.67
C TYR A 19 -2.05 -5.95 -28.61
N ALA A 20 -1.15 -5.09 -28.09
CA ALA A 20 -1.36 -3.65 -28.00
C ALA A 20 -1.57 -3.01 -29.38
N GLN A 21 -0.99 -3.60 -30.44
CA GLN A 21 -1.13 -3.11 -31.82
C GLN A 21 -2.57 -3.25 -32.36
N HIS A 22 -3.39 -4.10 -31.75
CA HIS A 22 -4.76 -4.35 -32.19
C HIS A 22 -5.78 -3.31 -31.65
N TYR A 23 -5.37 -2.46 -30.71
CA TYR A 23 -6.20 -1.41 -30.11
C TYR A 23 -6.16 -0.11 -30.95
N THR A 24 -6.80 -0.13 -32.12
CA THR A 24 -6.97 1.05 -32.99
C THR A 24 -8.38 1.62 -32.90
N THR A 25 -8.54 2.92 -33.15
CA THR A 25 -9.83 3.63 -33.07
C THR A 25 -10.91 2.97 -33.94
N GLU A 26 -10.53 2.50 -35.13
CA GLU A 26 -11.42 1.80 -36.06
C GLU A 26 -11.88 0.45 -35.50
N ARG A 27 -10.96 -0.37 -34.97
CA ARG A 27 -11.31 -1.68 -34.39
C ARG A 27 -12.14 -1.56 -33.11
N ILE A 28 -11.88 -0.53 -32.31
CA ILE A 28 -12.67 -0.22 -31.08
C ILE A 28 -14.10 0.15 -31.47
N SER A 29 -14.27 1.04 -32.45
CA SER A 29 -15.61 1.45 -32.90
C SER A 29 -16.39 0.30 -33.55
N GLN A 30 -15.70 -0.65 -34.20
CA GLN A 30 -16.28 -1.87 -34.78
C GLN A 30 -16.44 -3.02 -33.77
N GLY A 31 -16.05 -2.84 -32.50
CA GLY A 31 -16.16 -3.87 -31.47
C GLY A 31 -15.33 -5.14 -31.73
N THR A 32 -14.34 -5.08 -32.63
CA THR A 32 -13.54 -6.25 -33.07
C THR A 32 -12.26 -6.44 -32.24
N VAL A 33 -12.11 -5.68 -31.14
CA VAL A 33 -10.94 -5.76 -30.27
C VAL A 33 -11.07 -6.97 -29.35
N LEU A 34 -10.05 -7.83 -29.39
CA LEU A 34 -9.96 -8.95 -28.46
C LEU A 34 -9.75 -8.40 -27.03
N PRO A 35 -10.44 -8.94 -26.01
CA PRO A 35 -10.16 -8.57 -24.63
C PRO A 35 -8.69 -8.87 -24.30
N PRO A 36 -8.09 -8.13 -23.34
CA PRO A 36 -6.74 -8.44 -22.91
C PRO A 36 -6.67 -9.89 -22.40
N PRO A 37 -5.50 -10.55 -22.50
CA PRO A 37 -5.32 -11.89 -21.98
C PRO A 37 -5.79 -11.97 -20.51
N PRO A 38 -6.39 -13.11 -20.09
CA PRO A 38 -6.79 -13.28 -18.71
C PRO A 38 -5.58 -13.12 -17.79
N VAL A 39 -5.81 -12.51 -16.62
CA VAL A 39 -4.78 -12.36 -15.60
C VAL A 39 -4.24 -13.74 -15.25
N GLN A 40 -2.93 -13.92 -15.34
CA GLN A 40 -2.29 -15.17 -14.98
C GLN A 40 -2.52 -15.43 -13.49
N THR A 41 -3.08 -16.59 -13.17
CA THR A 41 -3.30 -17.00 -11.79
C THR A 41 -2.14 -17.80 -11.22
N VAL A 42 -1.21 -18.22 -12.08
CA VAL A 42 0.00 -18.95 -11.74
C VAL A 42 1.20 -18.11 -12.16
N PHE A 43 2.13 -17.87 -11.25
CA PHE A 43 3.34 -17.09 -11.52
C PHE A 43 4.52 -17.63 -10.72
N THR A 44 5.71 -17.68 -11.33
CA THR A 44 6.92 -18.13 -10.64
C THR A 44 7.62 -16.94 -9.99
N VAL A 45 7.86 -17.01 -8.67
CA VAL A 45 8.65 -16.02 -7.93
C VAL A 45 9.78 -16.74 -7.21
N PHE A 46 11.03 -16.29 -7.42
CA PHE A 46 12.22 -16.91 -6.82
C PHE A 46 12.38 -18.43 -7.09
N GLY A 47 11.84 -18.91 -8.22
CA GLY A 47 11.87 -20.33 -8.58
C GLY A 47 10.72 -21.17 -8.01
N GLU A 48 9.88 -20.59 -7.15
CA GLU A 48 8.68 -21.24 -6.60
C GLU A 48 7.44 -20.83 -7.41
N GLU A 49 6.58 -21.80 -7.70
CA GLU A 49 5.31 -21.56 -8.39
C GLU A 49 4.25 -21.07 -7.37
N TYR A 50 3.71 -19.87 -7.60
CA TYR A 50 2.65 -19.29 -6.79
C TYR A 50 1.34 -19.33 -7.55
N ARG A 51 0.28 -19.79 -6.87
CA ARG A 51 -1.09 -19.77 -7.40
C ARG A 51 -1.93 -18.78 -6.59
N LEU A 52 -2.60 -17.87 -7.27
CA LEU A 52 -3.48 -16.86 -6.65
C LEU A 52 -4.70 -17.48 -5.95
N GLU A 53 -5.10 -18.69 -6.36
CA GLU A 53 -6.26 -19.39 -5.79
C GLU A 53 -5.96 -20.05 -4.44
N ASP A 54 -4.67 -20.25 -4.12
CA ASP A 54 -4.29 -20.92 -2.89
C ASP A 54 -4.47 -19.99 -1.69
N ASP A 55 -5.06 -20.51 -0.62
CA ASP A 55 -5.12 -19.82 0.68
C ASP A 55 -3.72 -19.32 1.04
N ILE A 56 -3.62 -18.01 1.34
CA ILE A 56 -2.38 -17.28 1.68
C ILE A 56 -1.40 -18.21 2.41
N ILE A 57 -0.45 -18.72 1.63
CA ILE A 57 0.69 -19.57 1.99
C ILE A 57 0.56 -20.15 3.40
N ARG A 58 -0.15 -21.27 3.56
CA ARG A 58 0.16 -22.18 4.67
C ARG A 58 1.49 -22.82 4.31
N LEU A 59 2.61 -22.24 4.77
CA LEU A 59 3.91 -22.90 4.57
C LEU A 59 3.79 -24.28 5.20
N ASN A 60 4.35 -25.31 4.56
CA ASN A 60 4.33 -26.73 4.97
C ASN A 60 5.10 -26.99 6.28
N ILE A 61 4.92 -26.14 7.29
CA ILE A 61 5.67 -26.09 8.53
C ILE A 61 4.67 -26.24 9.68
N LYS A 62 5.14 -26.91 10.74
CA LYS A 62 4.37 -27.14 11.95
C LYS A 62 3.83 -25.82 12.50
N GLN A 63 2.51 -25.68 12.49
CA GLN A 63 1.82 -24.56 13.11
C GLN A 63 1.92 -24.69 14.64
N LEU A 64 2.42 -23.63 15.29
CA LEU A 64 2.66 -23.59 16.74
C LEU A 64 1.52 -22.94 17.53
N TYR A 65 0.42 -22.56 16.85
CA TYR A 65 -0.73 -21.87 17.44
C TYR A 65 -2.06 -22.51 16.98
N PRO A 66 -3.14 -22.43 17.79
CA PRO A 66 -4.42 -23.07 17.46
C PRO A 66 -5.18 -22.31 16.35
N THR A 67 -6.22 -22.94 15.76
CA THR A 67 -7.01 -22.35 14.65
C THR A 67 -7.85 -21.13 15.07
N LYS A 68 -8.29 -21.07 16.33
CA LYS A 68 -8.95 -19.89 16.91
C LYS A 68 -8.02 -19.29 17.94
N TYR A 69 -7.53 -18.08 17.69
CA TYR A 69 -6.50 -17.49 18.52
C TYR A 69 -6.56 -15.96 18.54
N ASP A 70 -5.99 -15.37 19.59
CA ASP A 70 -5.70 -13.94 19.65
C ASP A 70 -4.25 -13.72 19.18
N TRP A 71 -4.09 -13.04 18.04
CA TRP A 71 -2.79 -12.80 17.40
C TRP A 71 -1.77 -12.18 18.37
N LYS A 72 -2.21 -11.29 19.26
CA LYS A 72 -1.33 -10.58 20.20
C LYS A 72 -0.78 -11.54 21.26
N THR A 73 -1.62 -12.45 21.73
CA THR A 73 -1.25 -13.43 22.75
C THR A 73 -0.31 -14.48 22.17
N GLU A 74 -0.61 -15.02 20.98
CA GLU A 74 0.24 -16.01 20.32
C GLU A 74 1.59 -15.43 19.90
N MET A 75 1.62 -14.20 19.34
CA MET A 75 2.86 -13.50 19.02
C MET A 75 3.75 -13.32 20.27
N LYS A 76 3.16 -12.99 21.43
CA LYS A 76 3.92 -12.88 22.69
C LYS A 76 4.49 -14.23 23.15
N LYS A 77 3.74 -15.32 22.99
CA LYS A 77 4.22 -16.67 23.33
C LYS A 77 5.39 -17.07 22.45
N LEU A 78 5.27 -16.89 21.13
CA LEU A 78 6.37 -17.17 20.19
C LEU A 78 7.60 -16.29 20.49
N ASN A 79 7.42 -15.02 20.85
CA ASN A 79 8.53 -14.13 21.24
C ASN A 79 9.24 -14.60 22.49
N ARG A 80 8.53 -15.14 23.49
CA ARG A 80 9.18 -15.75 24.66
C ARG A 80 9.89 -17.04 24.26
N SER A 81 9.27 -17.86 23.42
CA SER A 81 9.82 -19.13 22.95
C SER A 81 11.12 -18.93 22.18
N VAL A 82 11.22 -17.92 21.30
CA VAL A 82 12.44 -17.67 20.52
C VAL A 82 13.60 -17.22 21.40
N VAL A 83 13.33 -16.42 22.44
CA VAL A 83 14.35 -15.98 23.40
C VAL A 83 14.89 -17.16 24.19
N VAL A 84 14.01 -18.05 24.67
CA VAL A 84 14.44 -19.27 25.38
C VAL A 84 15.26 -20.18 24.46
N ALA A 85 14.78 -20.44 23.24
CA ALA A 85 15.50 -21.27 22.28
C ALA A 85 16.88 -20.70 21.90
N PHE A 86 16.99 -19.36 21.84
CA PHE A 86 18.27 -18.70 21.60
C PHE A 86 19.23 -18.82 22.80
N LEU A 87 18.73 -18.69 24.03
CA LEU A 87 19.55 -18.90 25.23
C LEU A 87 20.03 -20.35 25.35
N ASP A 88 19.18 -21.32 25.04
CA ASP A 88 19.58 -22.74 24.97
C ASP A 88 20.68 -22.95 23.91
N LEU A 89 20.55 -22.32 22.75
CA LEU A 89 21.58 -22.38 21.70
C LEU A 89 22.91 -21.79 22.17
N LEU A 90 22.88 -20.64 22.86
CA LEU A 90 24.10 -20.04 23.43
C LEU A 90 24.76 -20.97 24.45
N ASP A 91 23.99 -21.61 25.32
CA ASP A 91 24.51 -22.54 26.31
C ASP A 91 25.18 -23.77 25.65
N ILE A 92 24.60 -24.31 24.58
CA ILE A 92 25.22 -25.38 23.78
C ILE A 92 26.53 -24.91 23.16
N LEU A 93 26.56 -23.70 22.57
CA LEU A 93 27.77 -23.16 21.93
C LEU A 93 28.91 -22.91 22.93
N VAL A 94 28.60 -22.54 24.17
CA VAL A 94 29.59 -22.34 25.23
C VAL A 94 30.12 -23.68 25.74
N ARG A 95 29.26 -24.71 25.87
CA ARG A 95 29.65 -26.03 26.39
C ARG A 95 30.35 -26.89 25.34
N CYS A 96 29.71 -27.12 24.19
CA CYS A 96 30.16 -28.00 23.11
C CYS A 96 29.65 -27.49 21.74
N PRO A 97 30.44 -26.68 21.00
CA PRO A 97 29.99 -26.06 19.76
C PRO A 97 29.68 -27.05 18.61
N ASP A 98 30.31 -28.24 18.61
CA ASP A 98 30.12 -29.27 17.58
C ASP A 98 29.00 -30.26 17.89
N HIS A 99 28.22 -30.02 18.97
CA HIS A 99 27.15 -30.92 19.36
C HIS A 99 25.98 -30.89 18.34
N PRO A 100 25.42 -32.04 17.93
CA PRO A 100 24.34 -32.09 16.93
C PRO A 100 23.07 -31.33 17.35
N GLU A 101 22.79 -31.20 18.65
CA GLU A 101 21.66 -30.41 19.19
C GLU A 101 21.70 -28.93 18.77
N ARG A 102 22.88 -28.41 18.41
CA ARG A 102 23.00 -27.06 17.83
C ARG A 102 22.09 -26.90 16.61
N ASN A 103 22.10 -27.88 15.71
CA ASN A 103 21.32 -27.81 14.47
C ASN A 103 19.83 -27.95 14.76
N GLU A 104 19.46 -28.77 15.75
CA GLU A 104 18.07 -28.89 16.20
C GLU A 104 17.53 -27.56 16.74
N LYS A 105 18.29 -26.88 17.60
CA LYS A 105 17.91 -25.55 18.12
C LYS A 105 17.83 -24.48 17.04
N ILE A 106 18.70 -24.53 16.03
CA ILE A 106 18.61 -23.63 14.87
C ILE A 106 17.31 -23.89 14.09
N ASN A 107 16.96 -25.15 13.84
CA ASN A 107 15.71 -25.51 13.16
C ASN A 107 14.46 -25.11 13.97
N ASP A 108 14.51 -25.23 15.29
CA ASP A 108 13.46 -24.75 16.19
C ASP A 108 13.27 -23.23 16.06
N ILE A 109 14.36 -22.47 16.09
CA ILE A 109 14.33 -21.01 15.92
C ILE A 109 13.75 -20.63 14.55
N GLN A 110 14.20 -21.29 13.48
CA GLN A 110 13.65 -21.08 12.14
C GLN A 110 12.14 -21.33 12.08
N THR A 111 11.69 -22.43 12.69
CA THR A 111 10.26 -22.80 12.77
C THR A 111 9.46 -21.71 13.50
N ILE A 112 9.99 -21.18 14.62
CA ILE A 112 9.33 -20.11 15.37
C ILE A 112 9.21 -18.83 14.53
N PHE A 113 10.27 -18.41 13.83
CA PHE A 113 10.23 -17.21 12.98
C PHE A 113 9.25 -17.34 11.82
N ILE A 114 9.17 -18.52 11.22
CA ILE A 114 8.22 -18.76 10.13
C ILE A 114 6.77 -18.66 10.65
N ASN A 115 6.49 -19.25 11.82
CA ASN A 115 5.20 -19.08 12.49
C ASN A 115 4.88 -17.62 12.82
N MET A 116 5.85 -16.83 13.28
CA MET A 116 5.66 -15.39 13.50
C MET A 116 5.35 -14.65 12.20
N HIS A 117 6.02 -14.99 11.11
CA HIS A 117 5.78 -14.38 9.81
C HIS A 117 4.35 -14.64 9.31
N HIS A 118 3.83 -15.86 9.52
CA HIS A 118 2.42 -16.16 9.25
C HIS A 118 1.46 -15.29 10.06
N LEU A 119 1.68 -15.18 11.37
CA LEU A 119 0.85 -14.34 12.23
C LEU A 119 0.85 -12.87 11.78
N ILE A 120 2.01 -12.35 11.36
CA ILE A 120 2.13 -10.99 10.82
C ILE A 120 1.33 -10.87 9.52
N ASN A 121 1.43 -11.86 8.62
CA ASN A 121 0.70 -11.86 7.36
C ASN A 121 -0.81 -11.89 7.56
N GLU A 122 -1.31 -12.72 8.49
CA GLU A 122 -2.73 -12.74 8.86
C GLU A 122 -3.19 -11.42 9.51
N TYR A 123 -2.30 -10.69 10.18
CA TYR A 123 -2.60 -9.38 10.76
C TYR A 123 -2.67 -8.25 9.71
N ARG A 124 -2.00 -8.37 8.56
CA ARG A 124 -1.93 -7.28 7.56
C ARG A 124 -3.30 -6.73 7.13
N PRO A 125 -4.31 -7.55 6.80
CA PRO A 125 -5.63 -7.03 6.39
C PRO A 125 -6.33 -6.23 7.51
N LEU A 126 -6.16 -6.65 8.77
CA LEU A 126 -6.71 -5.93 9.93
C LEU A 126 -6.04 -4.57 10.11
N GLN A 127 -4.72 -4.51 9.90
CA GLN A 127 -3.94 -3.28 9.96
C GLN A 127 -4.36 -2.29 8.86
N VAL A 128 -4.48 -2.75 7.60
CA VAL A 128 -4.94 -1.92 6.48
C VAL A 128 -6.34 -1.37 6.76
N ARG A 129 -7.24 -2.22 7.26
CA ARG A 129 -8.59 -1.80 7.65
C ARG A 129 -8.56 -0.68 8.70
N ARG A 130 -7.71 -0.81 9.73
CA ARG A 130 -7.56 0.24 10.75
C ARG A 130 -7.07 1.56 10.14
N TYR A 131 -6.04 1.53 9.31
CA TYR A 131 -5.53 2.74 8.66
C TYR A 131 -6.57 3.37 7.73
N PHE A 132 -7.36 2.55 7.05
CA PHE A 132 -8.46 3.04 6.21
C PHE A 132 -9.48 3.83 7.04
N TYR A 133 -9.94 3.30 8.18
CA TYR A 133 -10.85 4.03 9.07
C TYR A 133 -10.25 5.33 9.57
N GLU A 134 -8.98 5.30 9.98
CA GLU A 134 -8.26 6.49 10.47
C GLU A 134 -8.17 7.57 9.37
N CYS A 135 -7.83 7.18 8.15
CA CYS A 135 -7.79 8.07 6.99
C CYS A 135 -9.17 8.67 6.70
N VAL A 136 -10.22 7.85 6.69
CA VAL A 136 -11.59 8.31 6.46
C VAL A 136 -12.01 9.32 7.53
N VAL A 137 -11.80 9.02 8.81
CA VAL A 137 -12.11 9.94 9.92
C VAL A 137 -11.36 11.26 9.76
N PHE A 138 -10.06 11.20 9.44
CA PHE A 138 -9.25 12.39 9.18
C PHE A 138 -9.81 13.23 8.02
N LEU A 139 -10.19 12.61 6.90
CA LEU A 139 -10.78 13.32 5.75
C LEU A 139 -12.11 14.00 6.12
N PHE A 140 -12.97 13.33 6.88
CA PHE A 140 -14.22 13.93 7.36
C PHE A 140 -13.97 15.13 8.28
N SER A 141 -13.05 15.01 9.24
CA SER A 141 -12.69 16.11 10.13
C SER A 141 -12.12 17.31 9.36
N ASN A 142 -11.19 17.07 8.43
CA ASN A 142 -10.62 18.16 7.61
C ASN A 142 -11.66 18.83 6.72
N ARG A 143 -12.61 18.08 6.18
CA ARG A 143 -13.69 18.65 5.36
C ARG A 143 -14.52 19.66 6.15
N GLU A 144 -14.87 19.36 7.40
CA GLU A 144 -15.67 20.28 8.21
C GLU A 144 -14.87 21.54 8.62
N VAL A 145 -13.58 21.39 8.94
CA VAL A 145 -12.68 22.52 9.21
C VAL A 145 -12.53 23.42 7.98
N PHE A 146 -12.33 22.83 6.80
CA PHE A 146 -12.16 23.58 5.55
C PHE A 146 -13.44 24.35 5.18
N LYS A 147 -14.62 23.75 5.35
CA LYS A 147 -15.90 24.45 5.16
C LYS A 147 -16.05 25.65 6.09
N GLN A 148 -15.72 25.49 7.36
CA GLN A 148 -15.79 26.57 8.35
C GLN A 148 -14.82 27.71 8.00
N HIS A 149 -13.58 27.37 7.67
CA HIS A 149 -12.57 28.35 7.29
C HIS A 149 -12.95 29.10 6.01
N THR A 150 -13.35 28.39 4.95
CA THR A 150 -13.78 29.00 3.68
C THR A 150 -14.99 29.92 3.85
N PHE A 151 -16.02 29.47 4.58
CA PHE A 151 -17.18 30.32 4.89
C PHE A 151 -16.77 31.60 5.64
N THR A 152 -15.90 31.46 6.64
CA THR A 152 -15.42 32.59 7.45
C THR A 152 -14.59 33.56 6.60
N SER A 153 -13.66 33.06 5.78
CA SER A 153 -12.86 33.90 4.88
C SER A 153 -13.73 34.66 3.88
N ILE A 154 -14.71 34.00 3.26
CA ILE A 154 -15.65 34.64 2.32
C ILE A 154 -16.45 35.73 3.03
N LYS A 155 -16.99 35.43 4.22
CA LYS A 155 -17.76 36.39 5.02
C LYS A 155 -16.92 37.61 5.40
N THR A 156 -15.68 37.40 5.81
CA THR A 156 -14.75 38.48 6.13
C THR A 156 -14.45 39.33 4.90
N GLN A 157 -14.11 38.71 3.76
CA GLN A 157 -13.85 39.42 2.50
C GLN A 157 -15.05 40.26 2.05
N TYR A 158 -16.26 39.69 2.09
CA TYR A 158 -17.49 40.41 1.75
C TYR A 158 -17.68 41.64 2.66
N ASN A 159 -17.55 41.47 3.97
CA ASN A 159 -17.68 42.57 4.93
C ASN A 159 -16.63 43.66 4.71
N THR A 160 -15.38 43.30 4.41
CA THR A 160 -14.33 44.26 4.07
C THR A 160 -14.67 45.03 2.80
N THR A 161 -15.06 44.34 1.72
CA THR A 161 -15.44 45.02 0.46
C THR A 161 -16.66 45.94 0.61
N LEU A 162 -17.63 45.56 1.45
CA LEU A 162 -18.81 46.37 1.73
C LEU A 162 -18.45 47.64 2.51
N ALA A 163 -17.50 47.54 3.45
CA ALA A 163 -16.96 48.69 4.17
C ALA A 163 -16.20 49.64 3.23
N ASP A 164 -15.40 49.10 2.31
CA ASP A 164 -14.66 49.89 1.32
C ASP A 164 -15.61 50.61 0.35
N VAL A 165 -16.65 49.94 -0.17
CA VAL A 165 -17.65 50.55 -1.07
C VAL A 165 -18.45 51.65 -0.35
N SER A 166 -18.84 51.41 0.90
CA SER A 166 -19.55 52.40 1.71
C SER A 166 -18.67 53.62 2.04
N ALA A 167 -17.34 53.43 2.14
CA ALA A 167 -16.38 54.51 2.35
C ALA A 167 -16.09 55.35 1.08
N VAL A 168 -16.37 54.83 -0.12
CA VAL A 168 -16.19 55.54 -1.42
C VAL A 168 -17.47 56.29 -1.85
N SER A 169 -18.64 55.86 -1.37
CA SER A 169 -19.94 56.53 -1.62
C SER A 169 -20.09 57.99 -1.12
N PRO A 170 -19.30 58.57 -0.20
CA PRO A 170 -19.42 59.99 0.15
C PRO A 170 -18.98 60.93 -0.99
N SER A 171 -18.14 60.46 -1.91
CA SER A 171 -17.50 61.31 -2.93
C SER A 171 -18.30 61.44 -4.22
N SER A 172 -19.26 60.55 -4.49
CA SER A 172 -20.12 60.63 -5.68
C SER A 172 -21.22 61.70 -5.58
N GLU A 173 -21.57 62.16 -4.38
CA GLU A 173 -22.48 63.32 -4.20
C GLU A 173 -21.78 64.67 -4.48
N GLN A 174 -20.46 64.75 -4.35
CA GLN A 174 -19.71 65.97 -4.64
C GLN A 174 -19.49 66.20 -6.14
N LEU A 175 -19.26 65.15 -6.93
CA LEU A 175 -19.11 65.28 -8.39
C LEU A 175 -20.41 65.67 -9.13
N PHE A 176 -21.59 65.44 -8.53
CA PHE A 176 -22.87 65.88 -9.08
C PHE A 176 -23.28 67.30 -8.64
N ARG A 177 -22.66 67.84 -7.59
CA ARG A 177 -22.89 69.20 -7.08
C ARG A 177 -22.14 70.27 -7.87
N ASP A 178 -21.03 69.92 -8.51
CA ASP A 178 -20.20 70.86 -9.29
C ASP A 178 -20.71 71.12 -10.73
N PHE A 179 -21.84 70.50 -11.12
CA PHE A 179 -22.46 70.64 -12.44
C PHE A 179 -23.79 71.43 -12.45
N GLN A 180 -24.17 72.06 -11.33
CA GLN A 180 -25.36 72.93 -11.23
C GLN A 180 -24.98 74.33 -10.78
#